data_AF-A0A194R022-F1
#
_entry.id   AF-A0A194R022-F1
#
_cell.length_a   1.000
_cell.length_b   1.000
_cell.length_c   1.000
_cell.angle_alpha   90.00
_cell.angle_beta   90.00
_cell.angle_gamma   90.00
#
_symmetry.space_group_name_H-M   'P 1'
#
loop_
_entity.id
_entity.type
_entity.pdbx_description
1 polymer ?
#
loop_
_entity_poly.entity_id
_entity_poly.type
_entity_poly.pdbx_seq_one_letter_code
_entity_poly.pdbx_strand_id
1 'polypeptide(L)' 'MRCVFVLLALVGATFAGTEPEFKIDVVSVPEECTTKSKHGDMLTMHYTGTLENGHKFDAR' A
#
# COMPACT_ATOMS: atom_id res chain seq x y z
N MET A 1 42.43 9.34 5.61
CA MET A 1 41.30 9.21 6.56
C MET A 1 40.06 9.99 6.15
N ARG A 2 40.13 11.27 5.75
CA ARG A 2 38.97 12.06 5.25
C ARG A 2 38.21 11.40 4.09
N CYS A 3 38.91 10.82 3.12
CA CYS A 3 38.26 10.17 1.96
C CYS A 3 37.48 8.90 2.33
N VAL A 4 37.90 8.17 3.38
CA VAL A 4 37.23 6.94 3.84
C VAL A 4 35.86 7.27 4.43
N PHE A 5 35.76 8.36 5.19
CA PHE A 5 34.48 8.83 5.76
C PHE A 5 33.50 9.34 4.69
N VAL A 6 34.00 9.97 3.63
CA VAL A 6 33.17 10.43 2.50
C VAL A 6 32.61 9.24 1.70
N LEU A 7 33.43 8.21 1.48
CA LEU A 7 33.00 6.97 0.82
C LEU A 7 31.94 6.21 1.63
N LEU A 8 32.05 6.15 2.96
CA LEU A 8 31.06 5.48 3.82
C LEU A 8 29.69 6.17 3.78
N ALA A 9 29.65 7.50 3.70
CA ALA A 9 28.41 8.27 3.64
C ALA A 9 27.64 8.06 2.31
N LEU A 10 28.37 7.87 1.20
CA LEU A 10 27.78 7.57 -0.11
C LEU A 10 27.16 6.17 -0.18
N VAL A 11 27.71 5.20 0.55
CA VAL A 11 27.15 3.83 0.65
C VAL A 11 25.91 3.78 1.54
N GLY A 12 25.83 4.62 2.58
CA GLY A 12 24.66 4.67 3.47
C GLY A 12 23.40 5.25 2.83
N ALA A 13 23.54 6.06 1.77
CA ALA A 13 22.41 6.74 1.11
C ALA A 13 21.62 5.86 0.13
N THR A 14 22.12 4.67 -0.22
CA THR A 14 21.42 3.76 -1.16
C THR A 14 20.45 2.80 -0.47
N PHE A 15 20.44 2.73 0.87
CA PHE A 15 19.51 1.91 1.65
C PHE A 15 18.28 2.71 2.08
N ALA A 16 17.64 3.43 1.15
CA ALA A 16 16.24 3.78 1.31
C ALA A 16 15.43 2.60 0.78
N GLY A 17 15.04 1.68 1.67
CA GLY A 17 14.19 0.55 1.30
C GLY A 17 12.91 1.06 0.64
N THR A 18 12.61 0.55 -0.55
CA THR A 18 11.33 0.78 -1.22
C THR A 18 10.26 0.06 -0.40
N GLU A 19 9.55 0.79 0.46
CA GLU A 19 8.33 0.26 1.08
C GLU A 19 7.35 -0.14 -0.04
N PRO A 20 6.65 -1.27 0.08
CA PRO A 20 5.69 -1.68 -0.91
C PRO A 20 4.60 -0.60 -1.03
N GLU A 21 4.45 -0.05 -2.24
CA GLU A 21 3.39 0.90 -2.55
C GLU A 21 2.02 0.23 -2.37
N PHE A 22 1.06 0.99 -1.82
CA PHE A 22 -0.31 0.52 -1.68
C PHE A 22 -0.93 0.30 -3.06
N LYS A 23 -1.38 -0.93 -3.33
CA LYS A 23 -1.97 -1.32 -4.62
C LYS A 23 -3.49 -1.37 -4.54
N ILE A 24 -4.15 -0.90 -5.59
CA ILE A 24 -5.61 -0.91 -5.73
C ILE A 24 -5.96 -1.55 -7.08
N ASP A 25 -6.73 -2.63 -7.03
CA ASP A 25 -7.29 -3.29 -8.21
C ASP A 25 -8.82 -3.20 -8.20
N VAL A 26 -9.40 -2.73 -9.32
CA VAL A 26 -10.85 -2.66 -9.49
C VAL A 26 -11.31 -3.96 -10.15
N VAL A 27 -11.88 -4.86 -9.35
CA VAL A 27 -12.33 -6.19 -9.82
C VAL A 27 -13.69 -6.16 -10.53
N SER A 28 -14.55 -5.21 -10.16
CA SER A 28 -15.86 -5.03 -10.79
C SER A 28 -16.41 -3.63 -10.53
N VAL A 29 -17.19 -3.13 -11.48
CA VAL A 29 -17.98 -1.90 -11.34
C VAL A 29 -19.36 -2.21 -11.93
N PRO A 30 -20.46 -1.82 -11.25
CA PRO A 30 -21.80 -1.92 -11.83
C PRO A 30 -21.91 -1.15 -13.15
N GLU A 31 -22.81 -1.59 -14.02
CA GLU A 31 -23.05 -0.93 -15.33
C GLU A 31 -23.40 0.55 -15.16
N GLU A 32 -24.23 0.87 -14.18
CA GLU A 32 -24.52 2.24 -13.76
C GLU A 32 -23.98 2.52 -12.36
N CYS A 33 -23.02 3.45 -12.27
CA CYS A 33 -22.43 3.91 -11.00
C CYS A 33 -22.20 5.42 -11.07
N THR A 34 -23.29 6.18 -10.92
CA THR A 34 -23.28 7.65 -11.03
C THR A 34 -22.82 8.34 -9.75
N THR A 35 -22.90 7.66 -8.60
CA THR A 35 -22.47 8.18 -7.31
C THR A 35 -21.19 7.47 -6.87
N LYS A 36 -20.13 8.23 -6.63
CA LYS A 36 -18.85 7.73 -6.11
C LYS A 36 -18.66 8.18 -4.66
N SER A 37 -18.02 7.33 -3.85
CA SER A 37 -17.64 7.67 -2.48
C SER A 37 -16.68 8.86 -2.47
N LYS A 38 -16.82 9.73 -1.48
CA LYS A 38 -15.95 10.88 -1.24
C LYS A 38 -15.61 11.02 0.24
N HIS A 39 -14.64 11.89 0.53
CA HIS A 39 -14.24 12.18 1.90
C HIS A 39 -15.43 12.64 2.75
N GLY A 40 -15.58 12.02 3.93
CA GLY A 40 -16.68 12.30 4.86
C GLY A 40 -17.91 11.39 4.71
N ASP A 41 -17.98 10.56 3.65
CA ASP A 41 -19.06 9.59 3.52
C ASP A 41 -18.92 8.46 4.55
N MET A 42 -20.06 8.00 5.09
CA MET A 42 -20.12 6.75 5.85
C MET A 42 -20.36 5.60 4.87
N LEU A 43 -19.42 4.65 4.83
CA LEU A 43 -19.48 3.49 3.95
C LEU A 43 -19.80 2.22 4.74
N THR A 44 -20.59 1.33 4.15
CA THR A 44 -20.80 -0.04 4.64
C THR A 44 -20.19 -0.99 3.63
N MET A 45 -19.30 -1.87 4.08
CA MET A 45 -18.53 -2.76 3.21
C MET A 45 -18.72 -4.20 3.64
N HIS A 46 -18.76 -5.10 2.65
CA HIS A 46 -18.38 -6.49 2.86
C HIS A 46 -16.90 -6.63 2.52
N TYR A 47 -16.11 -7.18 3.43
CA TYR A 47 -14.67 -7.30 3.23
C TYR A 47 -14.13 -8.64 3.71
N THR A 48 -12.95 -8.99 3.19
CA THR A 48 -12.16 -10.13 3.63
C THR A 48 -10.71 -9.69 3.75
N GLY A 49 -10.14 -9.82 4.95
CA GLY A 49 -8.73 -9.51 5.21
C GLY A 49 -7.88 -10.78 5.16
N THR A 50 -6.81 -10.76 4.36
CA THR A 50 -5.85 -11.85 4.24
C THR A 50 -4.41 -11.34 4.44
N LEU A 51 -3.55 -12.19 4.98
CA LEU A 51 -2.09 -12.00 4.92
C LEU A 51 -1.58 -12.25 3.49
N GLU A 52 -0.33 -11.85 3.21
CA GLU A 52 0.29 -12.06 1.89
C GLU A 52 0.41 -13.54 1.48
N ASN A 53 0.45 -14.44 2.46
CA ASN A 53 0.43 -15.89 2.22
C ASN A 53 -0.99 -16.45 1.97
N GLY A 54 -2.00 -15.58 1.86
CA GLY A 54 -3.40 -15.94 1.62
C GLY A 54 -4.19 -16.35 2.86
N HIS A 55 -3.58 -16.43 4.05
CA HIS A 55 -4.29 -16.79 5.27
C HIS A 55 -5.29 -15.69 5.67
N LYS A 56 -6.58 -16.04 5.76
CA LYS A 56 -7.64 -15.12 6.19
C LYS A 56 -7.54 -14.85 7.69
N PHE A 57 -7.57 -13.58 8.10
CA PHE A 57 -7.58 -13.18 9.51
C PHE A 57 -8.89 -12.52 9.95
N ASP A 58 -9.68 -11.96 9.03
CA ASP A 58 -10.96 -11.32 9.34
C ASP A 58 -11.92 -11.30 8.11
N ALA A 59 -13.22 -11.20 8.35
CA ALA A 59 -14.25 -10.96 7.33
C ALA A 59 -15.57 -10.46 7.94
N ARG A 60 -16.25 -9.56 7.22
CA ARG A 60 -17.58 -9.03 7.59
C ARG A 60 -18.46 -8.79 6.38
#